data_AF-A0A954XLP6-F1
#
_entry.id   AF-A0A954XLP6-F1
#
_cell.length_a   1.000
_cell.length_b   1.000
_cell.length_c   1.000
_cell.angle_alpha   90.00
_cell.angle_beta   90.00
_cell.angle_gamma   90.00
#
_symmetry.space_group_name_H-M   'P 1'
#
loop_
_entity.id
_entity.type
_entity.pdbx_description
1 polymer ?
#
loop_
_entity_poly.entity_id
_entity_poly.type
_entity_poly.pdbx_seq_one_letter_code
_entity_poly.pdbx_strand_id
1 'polypeptide(L)' 'MLKLRYALGLLFLGIAAMTSDDASAQPAGFNYDEAKVPQYELPDPLTTNDGRPVSSAEMWTQ' A
#
# COMPACT_ATOMS: atom_id res chain seq x y z
N MET A 1 -10.98 31.46 34.56
CA MET A 1 -11.48 30.27 33.84
C MET A 1 -11.40 30.44 32.32
N LEU A 2 -11.90 31.53 31.72
CA LEU A 2 -11.94 31.73 30.26
C LEU A 2 -10.56 31.65 29.55
N LYS A 3 -9.51 32.23 30.14
CA LYS A 3 -8.12 32.18 29.61
C LYS A 3 -7.53 30.76 29.53
N LEU A 4 -7.89 29.89 30.47
CA LEU A 4 -7.41 28.49 30.52
C LEU A 4 -8.02 27.64 29.41
N ARG A 5 -9.27 27.94 29.02
CA ARG A 5 -10.01 27.24 27.93
C ARG A 5 -9.41 27.57 26.56
N TYR A 6 -9.04 28.83 26.34
CA TYR A 6 -8.37 29.24 25.11
C TYR A 6 -6.93 28.70 25.03
N ALA A 7 -6.21 28.66 26.15
CA ALA A 7 -4.88 28.04 26.19
C ALA A 7 -4.92 26.54 25.87
N LEU A 8 -5.89 25.80 26.43
CA LEU A 8 -6.12 24.38 26.10
C LEU A 8 -6.58 24.18 24.66
N GLY A 9 -7.43 25.07 24.13
CA GLY A 9 -7.87 25.03 22.73
C GLY A 9 -6.76 25.29 21.72
N LEU A 10 -5.86 26.23 22.01
CA LEU A 10 -4.68 26.51 21.19
C LEU A 10 -3.65 25.38 21.27
N LEU A 11 -3.50 24.74 22.43
CA LEU A 11 -2.65 23.56 22.59
C LEU A 11 -3.17 22.36 21.75
N PHE A 12 -4.49 22.13 21.76
CA PHE A 12 -5.12 21.09 20.94
C PHE A 12 -4.99 21.36 19.43
N LEU A 13 -5.12 22.63 19.01
CA LEU A 13 -4.93 23.02 17.62
C LEU A 13 -3.47 22.86 17.16
N GLY A 14 -2.50 23.12 18.05
CA GLY A 14 -1.09 22.91 17.77
C GLY A 14 -0.70 21.44 17.61
N ILE A 15 -1.32 20.54 18.39
CA ILE A 15 -1.05 19.09 18.30
C ILE A 15 -1.66 18.48 17.02
N ALA A 16 -2.86 18.92 16.61
CA ALA A 16 -3.49 18.43 15.38
C ALA A 16 -2.69 18.78 14.11
N ALA A 17 -1.99 19.92 14.11
CA ALA A 17 -1.17 20.36 12.98
C ALA A 17 0.15 19.58 12.79
N MET A 18 0.53 18.71 13.74
CA MET A 18 1.79 17.95 13.72
C MET A 18 1.63 16.51 13.21
N THR A 19 0.43 16.12 12.74
CA THR A 19 0.15 14.75 12.24
C THR A 19 0.16 14.70 10.72
N SER A 20 1.23 15.17 10.10
CA SER A 20 1.50 14.90 8.69
C SER A 20 2.21 13.57 8.58
N ASP A 21 1.45 12.48 8.61
CA ASP A 21 1.97 11.18 8.16
C ASP A 21 2.14 11.27 6.64
N ASP A 22 3.37 11.55 6.19
CA ASP A 22 3.75 11.36 4.79
C ASP A 22 3.58 9.87 4.47
N ALA A 23 2.45 9.52 3.87
CA ALA A 23 2.15 8.17 3.39
C ALA A 23 3.11 7.82 2.23
N SER A 24 4.34 7.41 2.56
CA SER A 24 5.34 6.96 1.59
C SER A 24 5.01 5.54 1.08
N ALA A 25 3.92 5.41 0.32
CA ALA A 25 3.50 4.12 -0.23
C ALA A 25 4.43 3.64 -1.35
N GLN A 26 5.15 4.55 -2.02
CA GLN A 26 6.04 4.22 -3.12
C GLN A 26 7.47 4.72 -2.82
N PRO A 27 8.49 3.86 -2.93
CA PRO A 27 9.88 4.29 -2.88
C PRO A 27 10.14 5.39 -3.91
N ALA A 28 10.97 6.36 -3.55
CA ALA A 28 11.37 7.40 -4.48
C ALA A 28 12.14 6.79 -5.67
N GLY A 29 11.69 7.08 -6.89
CA GLY A 29 12.36 6.70 -8.14
C GLY A 29 11.71 5.54 -8.89
N PHE A 30 12.23 5.29 -10.10
CA PHE A 30 11.84 4.17 -10.96
C PHE A 30 13.10 3.44 -11.42
N ASN A 31 13.04 2.11 -11.51
CA ASN A 31 14.13 1.34 -12.09
C ASN A 31 14.01 1.31 -13.63
N TYR A 32 15.02 1.83 -14.31
CA TYR A 32 15.17 1.74 -15.78
C TYR A 32 16.36 0.84 -16.19
N ASP A 33 17.06 0.26 -15.21
CA ASP A 33 18.23 -0.58 -15.42
C ASP A 33 17.82 -2.05 -15.27
N GLU A 34 17.86 -2.78 -16.40
CA GLU A 34 17.47 -4.19 -16.44
C GLU A 34 18.33 -5.05 -15.50
N ALA A 35 19.59 -4.68 -15.27
CA ALA A 35 20.48 -5.41 -14.36
C ALA A 35 20.05 -5.30 -12.88
N LYS A 36 19.14 -4.36 -12.55
CA LYS A 36 18.59 -4.17 -11.21
C LYS A 36 17.22 -4.82 -11.01
N VAL A 37 16.65 -5.45 -12.05
CA VAL A 37 15.40 -6.21 -11.90
C VAL A 37 15.69 -7.45 -11.04
N PRO A 38 15.03 -7.65 -9.89
CA PRO A 38 15.25 -8.83 -9.06
C PRO A 38 14.66 -10.07 -9.76
N GLN A 39 15.16 -11.25 -9.40
CA GLN A 39 14.51 -12.51 -9.75
C GLN A 39 13.18 -12.62 -9.01
N TYR A 40 12.14 -13.11 -9.69
CA TYR A 40 10.84 -13.38 -9.11
C TYR A 40 10.18 -14.60 -9.77
N GLU A 41 9.29 -15.24 -9.03
CA GLU A 41 8.42 -16.30 -9.55
C GLU A 41 7.02 -15.73 -9.74
N LEU A 42 6.44 -15.97 -10.91
CA LEU A 42 5.06 -15.60 -11.19
C LEU A 42 4.12 -16.72 -10.68
N PRO A 43 2.95 -16.36 -10.12
CA PRO A 43 1.89 -17.34 -9.92
C PRO A 43 1.56 -18.03 -11.24
N ASP A 44 1.32 -19.33 -11.18
CA ASP A 44 0.87 -20.07 -12.36
C ASP A 44 -0.55 -19.63 -12.70
N PRO A 45 -0.78 -18.97 -13.86
CA PRO A 45 -2.12 -18.55 -14.24
C PRO A 45 -3.05 -19.74 -14.45
N LEU A 46 -2.53 -20.92 -14.77
CA LEU A 46 -3.30 -22.15 -14.96
C LEU A 46 -3.37 -22.99 -13.69
N THR A 47 -3.22 -22.37 -12.53
CA THR A 47 -3.55 -22.97 -11.23
C THR A 47 -4.75 -22.25 -10.64
N THR A 48 -5.80 -22.99 -10.30
CA THR A 48 -7.01 -22.45 -9.66
C THR A 48 -6.75 -22.02 -8.21
N ASN A 49 -7.67 -21.26 -7.60
CA ASN A 49 -7.57 -20.84 -6.21
C ASN A 49 -7.48 -22.00 -5.20
N ASP A 50 -7.99 -23.19 -5.56
CA ASP A 50 -7.88 -24.42 -4.79
C ASP A 50 -6.69 -25.30 -5.20
N GLY A 51 -5.78 -24.79 -6.03
CA GLY A 51 -4.49 -25.43 -6.36
C GLY A 51 -4.55 -26.51 -7.44
N ARG A 52 -5.65 -26.62 -8.20
CA ARG A 52 -5.78 -27.59 -9.30
C ARG A 52 -5.29 -27.00 -10.61
N PRO A 53 -4.69 -27.80 -11.50
CA PRO A 53 -4.34 -27.32 -12.83
C PRO A 53 -5.61 -27.08 -13.66
N VAL A 54 -5.65 -25.94 -14.35
CA VAL A 54 -6.65 -25.64 -15.37
C VAL A 54 -6.33 -26.48 -16.60
N SER A 55 -7.21 -27.42 -16.93
CA SER A 55 -6.98 -28.40 -17.99
C SER A 55 -7.84 -28.21 -19.24
N SER A 56 -8.74 -27.23 -19.26
CA SER A 56 -9.60 -26.93 -20.42
C SER A 56 -9.96 -25.45 -20.50
N ALA A 57 -10.31 -25.00 -21.70
CA ALA A 57 -10.80 -23.63 -21.89
C ALA A 57 -12.11 -23.38 -21.14
N GLU A 58 -13.00 -24.37 -21.09
CA GLU A 58 -14.23 -24.28 -20.30
C GLU A 58 -13.91 -24.03 -18.83
N MET A 59 -12.99 -24.80 -18.23
CA MET A 59 -12.57 -24.61 -16.84
C MET A 59 -11.98 -23.22 -16.57
N TRP A 60 -11.28 -22.64 -17.54
CA TRP A 60 -10.74 -21.28 -17.44
C TRP A 60 -11.82 -20.19 -17.46
N THR A 61 -12.88 -20.38 -18.24
CA THR A 61 -13.92 -19.35 -18.46
C THR A 61 -15.03 -19.32 -17.41
N GLN A 62 -15.06 -20.29 -16.49
CA GLN A 62 -16.04 -20.39 -15.41
C GLN A 62 -15.62 -19.57 -14.18
#